data_AF-A0A8S4SG64-F1
#
_entry.id   AF-A0A8S4SG64-F1
#
_cell.length_a   1.000
_cell.length_b   1.000
_cell.length_c   1.000
_cell.angle_alpha   90.00
_cell.angle_beta   90.00
_cell.angle_gamma   90.00
#
_symmetry.space_group_name_H-M   'P 1'
#
loop_
_entity.id
_entity.type
_entity.pdbx_description
1 polymer ?
#
loop_
_entity_poly.entity_id
_entity_poly.type
_entity_poly.pdbx_seq_one_letter_code
_entity_poly.pdbx_strand_id
1 'polypeptide(L)'
;MLDIECFSFLNRALESETAPVVMMATNRGITRIRGTDYRSPHGIPLDLLDRMIIVPTAPYTHQELREILNIRCEEEDCQMSADALTVLTRVATETSLRYAIQLITTASLVSKRRKAAEVCL
;
A
#
# COMPACT_ATOMS: atom_id res chain seq x y z
N MET A 1 -10.91 0.19 -13.04
CA MET A 1 -10.75 1.59 -12.59
C MET A 1 -12.05 2.33 -12.90
N LEU A 2 -12.63 2.99 -11.90
CA LEU A 2 -13.97 3.56 -11.95
C LEU A 2 -14.10 4.63 -13.05
N ASP A 3 -15.27 4.69 -13.68
CA ASP A 3 -15.68 5.71 -14.65
C ASP A 3 -16.73 6.64 -14.04
N ILE A 4 -17.14 7.64 -14.82
CA ILE A 4 -18.14 8.63 -14.39
C ILE A 4 -19.48 7.99 -14.01
N GLU A 5 -19.89 6.92 -14.69
CA GLU A 5 -21.13 6.20 -14.40
C GLU A 5 -21.05 5.49 -13.03
N CYS A 6 -19.93 4.85 -12.72
CA CYS A 6 -19.68 4.28 -11.40
C CYS A 6 -19.75 5.34 -10.29
N PHE A 7 -19.18 6.53 -10.52
CA PHE A 7 -19.25 7.62 -9.53
C PHE A 7 -20.67 8.16 -9.36
N SER A 8 -21.45 8.26 -10.43
CA SER A 8 -22.86 8.64 -10.35
C SER A 8 -23.68 7.62 -9.54
N PHE A 9 -23.39 6.32 -9.69
CA PHE A 9 -24.02 5.27 -8.88
C PHE A 9 -23.64 5.41 -7.40
N LEU A 10 -22.35 5.61 -7.10
CA LEU A 10 -21.88 5.80 -5.73
C LEU A 10 -22.50 7.04 -5.07
N ASN A 11 -22.64 8.14 -5.81
CA ASN A 11 -23.22 9.38 -5.29
C ASN A 11 -24.66 9.15 -4.78
N ARG A 12 -25.46 8.42 -5.56
CA ARG A 12 -26.83 8.03 -5.17
C ARG A 12 -26.86 6.95 -4.09
N ALA A 13 -25.96 5.97 -4.13
CA ALA A 13 -25.92 4.90 -3.14
C ALA A 13 -25.56 5.42 -1.74
N LEU A 14 -24.69 6.45 -1.66
CA LEU A 14 -24.28 7.10 -0.43
C LEU A 14 -25.35 8.00 0.21
N GLU A 15 -26.44 8.29 -0.51
CA GLU A 15 -27.59 9.03 0.03
C GLU A 15 -28.57 8.13 0.79
N SER A 16 -28.43 6.80 0.68
CA SER A 16 -29.28 5.86 1.41
C SER A 16 -28.93 5.85 2.91
N GLU A 17 -29.94 5.78 3.79
CA GLU A 17 -29.74 5.66 5.24
C GLU A 17 -28.99 4.37 5.64
N THR A 18 -29.03 3.34 4.80
CA THR A 18 -28.33 2.07 5.03
C THR A 18 -26.96 2.01 4.34
N ALA A 19 -26.46 3.14 3.84
CA ALA A 19 -25.17 3.20 3.17
C ALA A 19 -24.02 2.91 4.15
N PRO A 20 -23.09 1.99 3.83
CA PRO A 20 -21.90 1.75 4.65
C PRO A 20 -20.91 2.91 4.51
N VAL A 21 -19.97 3.00 5.46
CA VAL A 21 -18.83 3.91 5.34
C VAL A 21 -17.93 3.46 4.19
N VAL A 22 -17.74 4.32 3.20
CA VAL A 22 -16.90 4.03 2.02
C VAL A 22 -15.53 4.68 2.20
N MET A 23 -14.48 3.85 2.21
CA MET A 23 -13.09 4.30 2.18
C MET A 23 -12.48 4.04 0.80
N MET A 24 -11.95 5.09 0.19
CA MET A 24 -11.29 5.03 -1.12
C MET A 24 -9.82 5.42 -0.99
N ALA A 25 -8.96 4.80 -1.79
CA ALA A 25 -7.55 5.12 -1.87
C ALA A 25 -7.13 5.39 -3.31
N THR A 26 -6.30 6.40 -3.50
CA THR A 26 -5.76 6.80 -4.80
C THR A 26 -4.33 7.26 -4.63
N ASN A 27 -3.49 6.85 -5.58
CA ASN A 27 -2.10 7.30 -5.69
C ASN A 27 -1.90 8.31 -6.83
N ARG A 28 -2.99 8.78 -7.45
CA ARG A 28 -2.95 9.73 -8.56
C ARG A 28 -3.29 11.12 -8.07
N GLY A 29 -2.46 12.10 -8.41
CA GLY A 29 -2.67 13.52 -8.10
C GLY A 29 -3.78 14.13 -8.95
N ILE A 30 -3.48 14.55 -10.18
CA ILE A 30 -4.48 15.02 -11.16
C ILE A 30 -4.55 14.00 -12.29
N THR A 31 -5.75 13.49 -12.56
CA THR A 31 -5.96 12.51 -13.64
C THR A 31 -7.30 12.76 -14.32
N ARG A 32 -7.44 12.25 -15.55
CA ARG A 32 -8.69 12.29 -16.30
C ARG A 32 -9.73 11.38 -15.65
N ILE A 33 -10.98 11.86 -15.56
CA ILE A 33 -12.12 11.02 -15.16
C ILE A 33 -12.44 10.10 -16.33
N ARG A 34 -12.41 8.78 -16.12
CA ARG A 34 -12.69 7.83 -17.21
C ARG A 34 -14.14 7.99 -17.68
N GLY A 35 -14.34 8.06 -18.99
CA GLY A 35 -15.66 8.34 -19.60
C GLY A 35 -15.90 9.80 -19.97
N THR A 36 -15.04 10.75 -19.56
CA THR A 36 -15.12 12.16 -19.99
C THR A 36 -13.74 12.68 -20.41
N ASP A 37 -13.63 13.83 -21.06
CA ASP A 37 -12.34 14.49 -21.39
C ASP A 37 -11.81 15.41 -20.27
N TYR A 38 -12.52 15.52 -19.15
CA TYR A 38 -12.15 16.40 -18.04
C TYR A 38 -11.12 15.78 -17.10
N ARG A 39 -10.21 16.62 -16.60
CA ARG A 39 -9.24 16.27 -15.55
C ARG A 39 -9.72 16.81 -14.20
N SER A 40 -9.58 16.00 -13.16
CA SER A 40 -9.92 16.38 -11.79
C SER A 40 -8.86 15.86 -10.81
N PRO A 41 -8.81 16.43 -9.59
CA PRO A 41 -8.02 15.86 -8.51
C PRO A 41 -8.48 14.42 -8.25
N HIS A 42 -7.53 13.51 -8.11
CA HIS A 42 -7.71 12.08 -7.90
C HIS A 42 -8.50 11.32 -8.98
N GLY A 43 -8.97 12.00 -10.04
CA GLY A 43 -9.85 11.42 -11.05
C GLY A 43 -11.27 11.21 -10.58
N ILE A 44 -11.65 11.92 -9.51
CA ILE A 44 -12.99 11.86 -8.91
C ILE A 44 -13.75 13.12 -9.36
N PRO A 45 -15.04 13.01 -9.72
CA PRO A 45 -15.91 14.16 -9.96
C PRO A 45 -15.93 15.13 -8.76
N LEU A 46 -15.97 16.44 -9.02
CA LEU A 46 -15.86 17.47 -7.95
C LEU A 46 -17.00 17.39 -6.93
N ASP A 47 -18.20 17.02 -7.37
CA ASP A 47 -19.38 16.80 -6.54
C ASP A 47 -19.17 15.71 -5.48
N LEU A 48 -18.49 14.61 -5.83
CA LEU A 48 -18.16 13.57 -4.86
C LEU A 48 -16.96 13.99 -4.00
N LEU A 49 -15.98 14.68 -4.59
CA LEU A 49 -14.78 15.12 -3.88
C LEU A 49 -15.10 16.10 -2.75
N ASP A 50 -16.04 17.03 -2.97
CA ASP A 50 -16.48 18.00 -1.97
C ASP A 50 -17.21 17.34 -0.78
N ARG A 51 -17.72 16.12 -0.96
CA ARG A 51 -18.38 15.31 0.08
C ARG A 51 -17.41 14.40 0.84
N MET A 52 -16.14 14.33 0.43
CA MET A 52 -15.15 13.39 0.97
C MET A 52 -14.23 14.06 1.99
N ILE A 53 -13.84 13.29 3.01
CA ILE A 53 -12.75 13.66 3.92
C ILE A 53 -11.45 13.09 3.34
N ILE A 54 -10.51 13.97 2.97
CA ILE A 54 -9.21 13.58 2.41
C ILE A 54 -8.19 13.46 3.53
N VAL A 55 -7.61 12.28 3.70
CA VAL A 55 -6.51 12.02 4.63
C VAL A 55 -5.24 11.72 3.83
N PRO A 56 -4.26 12.64 3.75
CA PRO A 56 -3.01 12.38 3.07
C PRO A 56 -2.12 11.45 3.90
N THR A 57 -1.47 10.49 3.24
CA THR A 57 -0.45 9.64 3.87
C THR A 57 0.95 10.14 3.51
N ALA A 58 1.86 10.08 4.47
CA ALA A 58 3.28 10.40 4.27
C ALA A 58 4.09 9.13 4.01
N PRO A 59 5.21 9.21 3.26
CA PRO A 59 6.13 8.09 3.12
C PRO A 59 6.78 7.75 4.47
N TYR A 60 7.00 6.46 4.70
CA TYR A 60 7.65 5.98 5.92
C TYR A 60 9.11 6.42 6.02
N THR A 61 9.56 6.66 7.25
CA THR A 61 10.96 6.88 7.56
C THR A 61 11.74 5.57 7.59
N HIS A 62 13.07 5.64 7.52
CA HIS A 62 13.93 4.45 7.58
C HIS A 62 13.75 3.64 8.88
N GLN A 63 13.46 4.30 10.00
CA GLN A 63 13.22 3.63 11.28
C GLN A 63 11.88 2.88 11.26
N GLU A 64 10.83 3.53 10.78
CA GLU A 64 9.50 2.91 10.60
C GLU A 64 9.55 1.72 9.63
N LEU A 65 10.31 1.83 8.53
CA LEU A 65 10.49 0.72 7.58
C LEU A 65 11.14 -0.49 8.26
N ARG A 66 12.16 -0.28 9.10
CA ARG A 66 12.81 -1.35 9.85
C ARG A 66 11.84 -2.05 10.80
N GLU A 67 11.03 -1.27 11.53
CA GLU A 67 10.03 -1.82 12.46
C GLU A 67 8.95 -2.63 11.73
N ILE A 68 8.42 -2.09 10.62
CA ILE A 68 7.43 -2.81 9.81
C ILE A 68 8.00 -4.13 9.30
N LEU A 69 9.24 -4.13 8.80
CA LEU A 69 9.90 -5.36 8.35
C LEU A 69 10.12 -6.35 9.49
N ASN A 70 10.49 -5.87 10.69
CA ASN A 70 10.66 -6.74 11.85
C ASN A 70 9.34 -7.42 12.24
N ILE A 71 8.24 -6.68 12.30
CA ILE A 71 6.90 -7.24 12.57
C ILE A 71 6.54 -8.28 11.50
N ARG A 72 6.88 -8.03 10.23
CA ARG A 72 6.62 -9.00 9.15
C ARG A 72 7.46 -10.26 9.25
N CYS A 73 8.71 -10.16 9.69
CA CYS A 73 9.54 -11.34 9.96
C CYS A 73 8.96 -12.18 11.11
N GLU A 74 8.47 -11.52 12.17
CA GLU A 74 7.81 -12.18 13.29
C GLU A 74 6.49 -12.86 12.85
N GLU A 75 5.66 -12.19 12.04
CA GLU A 75 4.42 -12.77 11.51
C GLU A 75 4.66 -13.97 10.57
N GLU A 76 5.76 -13.97 9.80
CA GLU A 76 6.12 -15.07 8.90
C GLU A 76 6.95 -16.18 9.57
N ASP A 77 7.13 -16.14 10.90
CA ASP A 77 7.98 -17.05 11.68
C ASP A 77 9.39 -17.19 11.08
N CYS A 78 9.93 -16.09 10.56
CA CYS A 78 11.22 -16.06 9.89
C CYS A 78 12.29 -15.42 10.79
N GLN A 79 13.24 -16.24 11.25
CA GLN A 79 14.41 -15.74 11.99
C GLN A 79 15.37 -15.04 11.02
N MET A 80 15.48 -13.72 11.14
CA MET A 80 16.41 -12.89 10.37
C MET A 80 17.53 -12.35 11.25
N SER A 81 18.76 -12.42 10.76
CA SER A 81 19.89 -11.75 11.41
C SER A 81 19.76 -10.22 11.36
N ALA A 82 20.33 -9.53 12.35
CA ALA A 82 20.29 -8.07 12.43
C ALA A 82 20.94 -7.38 11.21
N ASP A 83 21.96 -8.00 10.63
CA ASP A 83 22.65 -7.51 9.43
C ASP A 83 21.76 -7.68 8.19
N ALA A 84 21.09 -8.83 8.04
CA ALA A 84 20.13 -9.06 6.97
C ALA A 84 18.97 -8.06 7.03
N LEU A 85 18.45 -7.75 8.22
CA LEU A 85 17.39 -6.74 8.39
C LEU A 85 17.86 -5.34 7.98
N THR A 86 19.11 -5.00 8.28
CA THR A 86 19.69 -3.69 7.91
C THR A 86 19.82 -3.56 6.40
N VAL A 87 20.28 -4.61 5.71
CA VAL A 87 20.34 -4.63 4.24
C VAL A 87 18.94 -4.61 3.63
N LEU A 88 17.99 -5.38 4.18
CA LEU A 88 16.61 -5.39 3.70
C LEU A 88 15.93 -4.02 3.83
N THR A 89 16.19 -3.30 4.93
CA THR A 89 15.68 -1.94 5.15
C THR A 89 16.24 -0.97 4.11
N ARG A 90 17.53 -1.11 3.76
CA ARG A 90 18.13 -0.33 2.67
C ARG A 90 17.47 -0.65 1.33
N VAL A 91 17.26 -1.92 1.00
CA VAL A 91 16.54 -2.33 -0.22
C VAL A 91 15.12 -1.77 -0.24
N ALA A 92 14.40 -1.79 0.89
CA ALA A 92 13.05 -1.23 1.01
C ALA A 92 13.02 0.27 0.72
N THR A 93 14.06 0.98 1.13
CA THR A 93 14.22 2.43 0.91
C THR A 93 14.54 2.74 -0.55
N GLU A 94 15.40 1.93 -1.20
CA GLU A 94 15.80 2.11 -2.60
C GLU A 94 14.71 1.67 -3.60
N THR A 95 13.80 0.78 -3.19
CA THR A 95 12.79 0.17 -4.08
C THR A 95 11.35 0.40 -3.61
N SER A 96 10.80 -0.51 -2.81
CA SER A 96 9.49 -0.38 -2.17
C SER A 96 9.36 -1.37 -1.01
N LEU A 97 8.56 -0.99 0.00
CA LEU A 97 8.25 -1.88 1.12
C LEU A 97 7.60 -3.21 0.66
N ARG A 98 6.75 -3.16 -0.37
CA ARG A 98 6.11 -4.37 -0.93
C ARG A 98 7.15 -5.37 -1.45
N TYR A 99 8.16 -4.87 -2.17
CA TYR A 99 9.23 -5.70 -2.70
C TYR A 99 10.06 -6.31 -1.57
N ALA A 100 10.41 -5.52 -0.56
CA ALA A 100 11.16 -6.00 0.59
C ALA A 100 10.41 -7.10 1.37
N ILE A 101 9.09 -6.98 1.55
CA ILE A 101 8.28 -8.04 2.20
C ILE A 101 8.31 -9.34 1.37
N GLN A 102 8.16 -9.25 0.05
CA GLN A 102 8.25 -10.44 -0.81
C GLN A 102 9.63 -11.11 -0.73
N LEU A 103 10.69 -10.32 -0.53
CA LEU A 103 12.02 -10.87 -0.33
C LEU A 103 12.15 -11.69 0.94
N ILE A 104 11.46 -11.34 2.05
CA ILE A 104 11.46 -12.12 3.30
C ILE A 104 11.04 -13.57 3.01
N THR A 105 9.90 -13.74 2.34
CA THR A 105 9.37 -15.08 2.01
C THR A 105 10.33 -15.86 1.11
N THR A 106 10.92 -15.21 0.10
CA THR A 106 11.89 -15.88 -0.79
C THR A 106 13.20 -16.23 -0.08
N ALA A 107 13.71 -15.35 0.79
CA ALA A 107 14.92 -15.58 1.57
C ALA A 107 14.73 -16.70 2.59
N SER A 108 13.55 -16.80 3.21
CA SER A 108 13.15 -17.91 4.07
C SER A 108 13.19 -19.25 3.34
N LEU A 109 12.65 -19.33 2.12
CA LEU A 109 12.70 -20.55 1.31
C LEU A 109 14.14 -20.94 0.93
N VAL A 110 14.99 -19.97 0.60
CA VAL A 110 16.40 -20.20 0.28
C VAL A 110 17.18 -20.67 1.51
N SER A 111 16.92 -20.09 2.68
CA SER A 111 17.54 -20.50 3.95
C SER A 111 17.15 -21.93 4.33
N LYS A 112 15.86 -22.28 4.21
CA LYS A 112 15.36 -23.66 4.40
C LYS A 112 16.05 -24.65 3.45
N ARG A 113 16.28 -24.27 2.19
CA ARG A 113 17.02 -25.11 1.22
C ARG A 113 18.48 -25.33 1.64
N ARG A 114 19.11 -24.34 2.26
CA ARG A 114 20.47 -24.43 2.82
C ARG A 114 20.51 -25.14 4.18
N LYS A 115 19.36 -25.51 4.76
CA LYS A 115 19.21 -26.03 6.13
C LYS A 115 19.75 -25.07 7.20
N ALA A 116 19.77 -23.77 6.93
CA ALA A 116 20.09 -22.76 7.91
C ALA A 116 18.83 -22.44 8.75
N ALA A 117 19.02 -22.19 10.05
CA ALA A 117 17.94 -21.83 10.96
C ALA A 117 17.56 -20.34 10.83
N GLU A 118 18.54 -19.51 10.45
CA GLU A 118 18.41 -18.05 10.31
C GLU A 118 18.71 -17.61 8.87
N VAL A 119 18.07 -16.52 8.46
CA VAL A 119 18.39 -15.83 7.20
C VAL A 119 19.57 -14.89 7.45
N CYS A 120 20.70 -15.28 6.85
CA CYS A 120 21.96 -14.55 6.87
C CYS A 120 22.45 -14.29 5.44
N LEU A 121 23.30 -13.28 5.28
CA LEU A 121 23.98 -12.98 4.02
C LEU A 121 25.00 -14.07 3.66
#